data_AF-A0A076H5L4-F1
#
_entry.id   AF-A0A076H5L4-F1
#
_cell.length_a   1.000
_cell.length_b   1.000
_cell.length_c   1.000
_cell.angle_alpha   90.00
_cell.angle_beta   90.00
_cell.angle_gamma   90.00
#
_symmetry.space_group_name_H-M   'P 1'
#
loop_
_entity.id
_entity.type
_entity.pdbx_description
1 polymer ?
#
loop_
_entity_poly.entity_id
_entity_poly.type
_entity_poly.pdbx_seq_one_letter_code
_entity_poly.pdbx_strand_id
1 'polypeptide(L)' 'MLQQKFWGTFRSRRHKLMEPIALTLGQKFEIEKFSREIDNSDDVPALRSIAKELLVAWKQQQAASAWIVRQSQGL' A
#
# COMPACT_ATOMS: atom_id res chain seq x y z
N MET A 1 2.62 11.58 -57.01
CA MET A 1 2.03 10.85 -55.89
C MET A 1 3.14 10.48 -54.92
N LEU A 2 3.17 11.08 -53.73
CA LEU A 2 4.09 10.71 -52.67
C LEU A 2 3.31 10.82 -51.37
N GLN A 3 3.13 9.72 -50.64
CA GLN A 3 3.04 9.73 -49.17
C GLN A 3 3.40 8.33 -48.65
N GLN A 4 4.61 8.22 -48.13
CA GLN A 4 5.07 7.09 -47.34
C GLN A 4 4.48 7.20 -45.93
N LYS A 5 3.81 6.15 -45.50
CA LYS A 5 3.07 6.07 -44.24
C LYS A 5 4.06 5.95 -43.08
N PHE A 6 4.06 6.94 -42.19
CA PHE A 6 4.79 6.94 -40.92
C PHE A 6 4.28 5.81 -40.02
N TRP A 7 5.12 4.81 -39.75
CA TRP A 7 4.92 3.87 -38.65
C TRP A 7 5.66 4.39 -37.42
N GLY A 8 4.93 5.06 -36.52
CA GLY A 8 5.44 5.39 -35.19
C GLY A 8 5.51 4.13 -34.34
N THR A 9 6.70 3.78 -33.85
CA THR A 9 6.87 2.69 -32.88
C THR A 9 6.18 3.04 -31.57
N PHE A 10 4.98 2.50 -31.35
CA PHE A 10 4.29 2.62 -30.07
C PHE A 10 5.05 1.77 -29.04
N ARG A 11 5.99 2.39 -28.31
CA ARG A 11 6.67 1.74 -27.18
C ARG A 11 5.65 1.58 -26.05
N SER A 12 5.03 0.40 -26.01
CA SER A 12 4.32 -0.10 -24.84
C SER A 12 5.31 -0.15 -23.67
N ARG A 13 5.25 0.86 -22.79
CA ARG A 13 5.83 0.76 -21.45
C ARG A 13 5.07 -0.36 -20.75
N ARG A 14 5.63 -1.57 -20.75
CA ARG A 14 5.23 -2.60 -19.80
C ARG A 14 5.48 -2.01 -18.42
N HIS A 15 4.41 -1.58 -17.75
CA HIS A 15 4.46 -1.26 -16.33
C HIS A 15 4.92 -2.55 -15.66
N LYS A 16 6.16 -2.58 -15.17
CA LYS A 16 6.62 -3.68 -14.33
C LYS A 16 5.65 -3.67 -13.14
N LEU A 17 4.77 -4.66 -13.06
CA LEU A 17 3.96 -4.86 -11.87
C LEU A 17 4.98 -4.95 -10.73
N MET A 18 4.94 -3.99 -9.81
CA MET A 18 5.73 -4.12 -8.60
C MET A 18 5.20 -5.38 -7.92
N GLU A 19 6.08 -6.36 -7.72
CA GLU A 19 5.79 -7.50 -6.86
C GLU A 19 5.22 -6.95 -5.54
N PRO A 20 4.13 -7.52 -5.01
CA PRO A 20 3.54 -7.06 -3.76
C PRO A 20 4.63 -6.99 -2.69
N ILE A 21 4.69 -5.87 -1.96
CA ILE A 21 5.63 -5.73 -0.85
C ILE A 21 5.29 -6.83 0.16
N ALA A 22 6.14 -7.85 0.23
CA ALA A 22 5.97 -8.94 1.17
C ALA A 22 6.18 -8.42 2.59
N LEU A 23 5.29 -8.82 3.50
CA LEU A 23 5.48 -8.53 4.92
C LEU A 23 6.74 -9.21 5.43
N THR A 24 7.55 -8.46 6.17
CA THR A 24 8.70 -9.02 6.89
C THR A 24 8.22 -9.99 7.97
N LEU A 25 9.09 -10.88 8.43
CA LEU A 25 8.76 -11.82 9.51
C LEU A 25 8.30 -11.07 10.78
N GLY A 26 8.96 -9.96 11.12
CA GLY A 26 8.57 -9.11 12.25
C GLY A 26 7.17 -8.51 12.07
N GLN A 27 6.85 -8.00 10.88
CA GLN A 27 5.51 -7.47 10.58
C GLN A 27 4.41 -8.54 10.72
N LYS A 28 4.71 -9.80 10.37
CA LYS A 28 3.77 -10.91 10.57
C LYS A 28 3.52 -11.22 12.05
N PHE A 29 4.54 -11.14 12.90
CA PHE A 29 4.38 -11.30 14.35
C PHE A 29 3.56 -10.18 14.98
N GLU A 30 3.78 -8.93 14.56
CA GLU A 30 2.97 -7.81 15.05
C GLU A 30 1.49 -7.98 14.66
N ILE A 31 1.21 -8.44 13.44
CA ILE A 31 -0.17 -8.78 13.04
C ILE A 31 -0.76 -9.85 13.95
N GLU A 32 -0.06 -10.97 14.16
CA GLU A 32 -0.53 -12.04 15.04
C GLU A 32 -0.81 -11.54 16.46
N LYS A 33 0.04 -10.66 17.00
CA LYS A 33 -0.15 -10.04 18.32
C LYS A 33 -1.45 -9.23 18.36
N PHE A 34 -1.67 -8.33 17.41
CA PHE A 34 -2.89 -7.51 17.36
C PHE A 34 -4.14 -8.35 17.08
N SER A 35 -4.03 -9.38 16.23
CA SER A 35 -5.11 -10.34 15.99
C SER A 35 -5.55 -11.02 17.29
N ARG A 36 -4.59 -11.51 18.10
CA ARG A 36 -4.92 -12.10 19.40
C ARG A 36 -5.53 -11.09 20.37
N GLU A 37 -5.07 -9.85 20.37
CA GLU A 37 -5.63 -8.82 21.24
C GLU A 37 -7.09 -8.51 20.88
N ILE A 38 -7.43 -8.49 19.59
CA ILE A 38 -8.79 -8.33 19.10
C ILE A 38 -9.64 -9.56 19.45
N ASP A 39 -9.15 -10.77 19.14
CA ASP A 39 -9.91 -12.01 19.30
C ASP A 39 -10.19 -12.35 20.78
N ASN A 40 -9.32 -11.92 21.70
CA ASN A 40 -9.50 -12.13 23.14
C ASN A 40 -10.31 -11.00 23.82
N SER A 41 -10.76 -9.99 23.06
CA SER A 41 -11.49 -8.86 23.63
C SER A 41 -13.00 -9.02 23.47
N ASP A 42 -13.68 -9.20 24.60
CA ASP A 42 -15.15 -9.18 24.68
C ASP A 42 -15.71 -7.78 25.02
N ASP A 43 -14.82 -6.80 25.23
CA ASP A 43 -15.18 -5.44 25.61
C ASP A 43 -15.37 -4.53 24.39
N VAL A 44 -16.63 -4.18 24.10
CA VAL A 44 -17.01 -3.35 22.95
C VAL A 44 -16.31 -1.98 22.95
N PRO A 45 -16.23 -1.24 24.07
CA PRO A 45 -15.35 -0.07 24.21
C PRO A 45 -13.89 -0.31 23.80
N ALA A 46 -13.23 -1.35 24.31
CA ALA A 46 -11.85 -1.67 23.93
C ALA A 46 -11.70 -1.98 22.43
N LEU A 47 -12.58 -2.81 21.88
CA LEU A 47 -12.61 -3.10 20.43
C LEU A 47 -12.78 -1.81 19.60
N ARG A 48 -13.61 -0.88 20.06
CA ARG A 48 -13.78 0.42 19.40
C ARG A 48 -12.51 1.28 19.46
N SER A 49 -11.75 1.21 20.55
CA SER A 49 -10.45 1.89 20.65
C SER A 49 -9.46 1.32 19.64
N ILE A 50 -9.28 0.00 19.67
CA ILE A 50 -8.37 -0.72 18.76
C ILE A 50 -8.72 -0.41 17.29
N ALA A 51 -10.00 -0.45 16.93
CA ALA A 51 -10.45 -0.13 15.58
C ALA A 51 -10.09 1.31 15.15
N LYS A 52 -10.22 2.29 16.06
CA LYS A 52 -9.85 3.69 15.77
C LYS A 52 -8.34 3.85 15.62
N GLU A 53 -7.56 3.20 16.46
CA GLU A 53 -6.10 3.20 16.39
C GLU A 53 -5.60 2.61 15.06
N LEU A 54 -6.16 1.46 14.66
CA LEU A 54 -5.87 0.83 13.36
C LEU A 54 -6.25 1.73 12.18
N LEU A 55 -7.39 2.42 12.25
CA LEU A 55 -7.80 3.37 11.21
C LEU A 55 -6.81 4.53 11.06
N VAL A 56 -6.34 5.10 12.18
CA VAL A 56 -5.34 6.17 12.16
C VAL A 56 -4.03 5.66 11.57
N ALA A 57 -3.54 4.52 12.02
CA ALA A 57 -2.30 3.90 11.51
C ALA A 57 -2.38 3.65 10.00
N TRP A 58 -3.52 3.14 9.51
CA TRP A 58 -3.75 2.93 8.08
C TRP A 58 -3.69 4.23 7.27
N LYS A 59 -4.29 5.32 7.78
CA LYS A 59 -4.25 6.62 7.11
C LYS A 59 -2.85 7.22 7.10
N GLN A 60 -2.09 7.07 8.18
CA GLN A 60 -0.69 7.49 8.24
C GLN A 60 0.17 6.72 7.22
N GLN A 61 0.01 5.40 7.11
CA GLN A 61 0.75 4.61 6.13
C GLN A 61 0.40 5.00 4.69
N GLN A 62 -0.87 5.29 4.39
CA GLN A 62 -1.28 5.83 3.09
C GLN A 62 -0.60 7.17 2.79
N ALA A 63 -0.61 8.10 3.75
CA ALA A 63 0.03 9.40 3.59
C ALA A 63 1.56 9.27 3.38
N ALA A 64 2.22 8.42 4.17
CA ALA A 64 3.66 8.15 4.04
C ALA A 64 3.99 7.53 2.67
N SER A 65 3.20 6.56 2.22
CA SER A 65 3.37 5.93 0.91
C SER A 65 3.19 6.93 -0.23
N ALA A 66 2.14 7.77 -0.16
CA ALA A 66 1.89 8.82 -1.14
C ALA A 66 3.02 9.86 -1.16
N TRP A 67 3.55 10.23 0.02
CA TRP A 67 4.69 11.14 0.13
C TRP A 67 5.94 10.57 -0.55
N ILE A 68 6.32 9.31 -0.26
CA ILE A 68 7.48 8.65 -0.89
C ILE A 68 7.33 8.61 -2.42
N VAL A 69 6.13 8.28 -2.92
CA VAL A 69 5.86 8.23 -4.36
C VAL A 69 6.06 9.60 -5.01
N ARG A 70 5.56 10.68 -4.39
CA ARG A 70 5.77 12.06 -4.90
C ARG A 70 7.25 12.42 -4.96
N GLN A 71 7.99 12.16 -3.88
CA GLN A 71 9.43 12.42 -3.81
C GLN A 71 10.20 11.62 -4.87
N SER A 72 9.82 10.37 -5.14
CA SER A 72 10.46 9.55 -6.18
C SER A 72 10.24 10.05 -7.61
N GLN A 73 9.21 10.89 -7.82
CA GLN A 73 8.87 11.48 -9.12
C GLN A 73 9.50 12.86 -9.33
N GLY A 74 10.32 13.35 -8.38
CA GLY A 74 10.93 14.67 -8.46
C GLY A 74 9.97 15.84 -8.23
N LEU A 75 8.82 15.58 -7.57
CA LEU A 75 7.88 16.57 -7.04
C LEU A 75 8.05 16.69 -5.52
#